data_AF-A0A496T2T4-F1
#
_entry.id   AF-A0A496T2T4-F1
#
_cell.length_a   1.000
_cell.length_b   1.000
_cell.length_c   1.000
_cell.angle_alpha   90.00
_cell.angle_beta   90.00
_cell.angle_gamma   90.00
#
_symmetry.space_group_name_H-M   'P 1'
#
loop_
_entity.id
_entity.type
_entity.pdbx_description
1 polymer ?
#
loop_
_entity_poly.entity_id
_entity_poly.type
_entity_poly.pdbx_seq_one_letter_code
_entity_poly.pdbx_strand_id
1 'polypeptide(L)'
;MNQKRITDILNVRLGKENYQKLMRINNPKLHQFIAKYVRLCNPAKVFICTDSPEDIQYIREAAIRNKEEAKLAIEGHTVHFDGYYDQARDKENTKYLVPKGVNLGAEINTMDREEGIKEINDILKNIMAGRELYVKFFCLG
;
A
#
# COMPACT_ATOMS: atom_id res chain seq x y z
N MET A 1 18.31 6.83 7.99
CA MET A 1 18.96 5.49 7.94
C MET A 1 20.02 5.55 6.84
N ASN A 2 21.20 4.96 7.04
CA ASN A 2 22.20 4.88 5.96
C ASN A 2 21.72 3.92 4.85
N GLN A 3 22.09 4.18 3.60
CA GLN A 3 21.67 3.46 2.39
C GLN A 3 21.95 1.96 2.49
N LYS A 4 23.10 1.56 3.04
CA LYS A 4 23.45 0.15 3.24
C LYS A 4 22.40 -0.61 4.06
N ARG A 5 21.96 -0.02 5.17
CA ARG A 5 20.94 -0.60 6.06
C ARG A 5 19.57 -0.72 5.39
N ILE A 6 19.24 0.18 4.48
CA ILE A 6 17.99 0.14 3.70
C ILE A 6 18.02 -1.04 2.73
N THR A 7 19.12 -1.17 1.98
CA THR A 7 19.33 -2.27 1.05
C THR A 7 19.28 -3.63 1.74
N ASP A 8 19.91 -3.76 2.92
CA ASP A 8 19.90 -5.00 3.71
C ASP A 8 18.47 -5.39 4.13
N ILE A 9 17.68 -4.43 4.63
CA ILE A 9 16.29 -4.66 5.01
C ILE A 9 15.46 -5.12 3.81
N LEU A 10 15.61 -4.44 2.66
CA LEU A 10 14.86 -4.77 1.46
C LEU A 10 15.25 -6.16 0.93
N ASN A 11 16.55 -6.49 0.92
CA ASN A 11 17.03 -7.79 0.46
C ASN A 11 16.43 -8.93 1.31
N VAL A 12 16.38 -8.78 2.63
CA VAL A 12 15.80 -9.78 3.54
C VAL A 12 14.28 -9.85 3.40
N ARG A 13 13.58 -8.70 3.34
CA ARG A 13 12.11 -8.66 3.41
C ARG A 13 11.41 -8.95 2.08
N LEU A 14 12.03 -8.65 0.94
CA LEU A 14 11.42 -8.87 -0.38
C LEU A 14 11.74 -10.26 -0.94
N GLY A 15 12.85 -10.87 -0.52
CA GLY A 15 13.40 -12.04 -1.20
C GLY A 15 14.02 -11.68 -2.56
N LYS A 16 14.68 -12.66 -3.18
CA LYS A 16 15.57 -12.42 -4.33
C LYS A 16 14.85 -11.79 -5.52
N GLU A 17 13.72 -12.35 -5.95
CA GLU A 17 13.01 -11.92 -7.16
C GLU A 17 12.47 -10.49 -7.03
N ASN A 18 11.69 -10.23 -5.98
CA ASN A 18 11.10 -8.90 -5.73
C ASN A 18 12.17 -7.84 -5.46
N TYR A 19 13.26 -8.20 -4.77
CA TYR A 19 14.40 -7.31 -4.61
C TYR A 19 15.02 -6.92 -5.97
N GLN A 20 15.22 -7.89 -6.87
CA GLN A 20 15.74 -7.62 -8.21
C GLN A 20 14.79 -6.74 -9.03
N LYS A 21 13.47 -7.00 -8.96
CA LYS A 21 12.44 -6.15 -9.59
C LYS A 21 12.58 -4.70 -9.11
N LEU A 22 12.68 -4.47 -7.80
CA LEU A 22 12.78 -3.13 -7.22
C LEU A 22 14.10 -2.43 -7.60
N MET A 23 15.24 -3.13 -7.55
CA MET A 23 16.57 -2.54 -7.81
C MET A 23 16.78 -2.11 -9.26
N ARG A 24 15.89 -2.47 -10.19
CA ARG A 24 15.88 -1.90 -11.55
C ARG A 24 15.64 -0.40 -11.55
N ILE A 25 14.99 0.14 -10.52
CA ILE A 25 14.75 1.58 -10.37
C ILE A 25 15.91 2.16 -9.58
N ASN A 26 16.80 2.91 -10.23
CA ASN A 26 17.92 3.56 -9.55
C ASN A 26 17.47 4.84 -8.82
N ASN A 27 16.66 4.68 -7.77
CA ASN A 27 16.15 5.78 -6.96
C ASN A 27 16.29 5.48 -5.46
N PRO A 28 17.34 5.99 -4.80
CA PRO A 28 17.56 5.77 -3.38
C PRO A 28 16.38 6.22 -2.52
N LYS A 29 15.75 7.36 -2.81
CA LYS A 29 14.61 7.91 -2.04
C LYS A 29 13.41 6.97 -2.06
N LEU A 30 13.12 6.39 -3.22
CA LEU A 30 12.08 5.37 -3.38
C LEU A 30 12.38 4.15 -2.48
N HIS A 31 13.62 3.65 -2.50
CA HIS A 31 14.02 2.52 -1.65
C HIS A 31 13.86 2.84 -0.16
N GLN A 32 14.21 4.06 0.28
CA GLN A 32 14.02 4.46 1.67
C GLN A 32 12.53 4.53 2.03
N PHE A 33 11.70 5.04 1.13
CA PHE A 33 10.25 5.12 1.30
C PHE A 33 9.65 3.71 1.48
N ILE A 34 9.95 2.79 0.57
CA ILE A 34 9.44 1.40 0.65
C ILE A 34 9.94 0.72 1.93
N ALA A 35 11.24 0.82 2.25
CA ALA A 35 11.79 0.22 3.45
C ALA A 35 11.15 0.77 4.74
N LYS A 36 10.84 2.07 4.78
CA LYS A 36 10.12 2.69 5.90
C LYS A 36 8.76 2.02 6.12
N TYR A 37 7.96 1.86 5.07
CA TYR A 37 6.60 1.32 5.18
C TYR A 37 6.57 -0.21 5.31
N VAL A 38 7.51 -0.95 4.70
CA VAL A 38 7.69 -2.38 4.97
C VAL A 38 7.96 -2.61 6.46
N ARG A 39 8.80 -1.77 7.09
CA ARG A 39 9.08 -1.86 8.52
C ARG A 39 7.88 -1.44 9.38
N LEU A 40 7.19 -0.36 9.01
CA LEU A 40 6.06 0.18 9.77
C LEU A 40 4.86 -0.78 9.74
N CYS A 41 4.44 -1.19 8.54
CA CYS A 41 3.26 -2.01 8.34
C CYS A 41 3.49 -3.50 8.68
N ASN A 42 4.76 -3.93 8.68
CA ASN A 42 5.20 -5.28 9.03
C ASN A 42 4.45 -6.42 8.31
N PRO A 43 4.45 -6.45 6.96
CA PRO A 43 3.81 -7.51 6.20
C PRO A 43 4.59 -8.83 6.28
N ALA A 44 3.89 -9.95 6.15
CA ALA A 44 4.50 -11.27 6.06
C ALA A 44 5.25 -11.48 4.73
N LYS A 45 4.76 -10.86 3.65
CA LYS A 45 5.35 -10.94 2.31
C LYS A 45 5.30 -9.56 1.63
N VAL A 46 6.22 -9.31 0.71
CA VAL A 46 6.23 -8.11 -0.13
C VAL A 46 6.32 -8.54 -1.59
N PHE A 47 5.37 -8.10 -2.40
CA PHE A 47 5.30 -8.36 -3.83
C PHE A 47 5.48 -7.06 -4.61
N ILE A 48 6.46 -7.02 -5.51
CA ILE A 48 6.75 -5.88 -6.38
C ILE A 48 6.08 -6.15 -7.73
N CYS A 49 5.04 -5.37 -8.04
CA CYS A 49 4.28 -5.50 -9.28
C CYS A 49 4.97 -4.71 -10.39
N THR A 50 5.33 -5.40 -11.47
CA THR A 50 5.92 -4.82 -12.68
C THR A 50 4.88 -4.54 -13.77
N ASP A 51 3.61 -4.82 -13.50
CA ASP A 51 2.49 -4.80 -14.45
C ASP A 51 2.70 -5.71 -15.67
N SER A 52 3.54 -6.73 -15.54
CA SER A 52 3.59 -7.84 -16.49
C SER A 52 2.28 -8.65 -16.43
N PRO A 53 1.90 -9.34 -17.52
CA PRO A 53 0.71 -10.19 -17.51
C PRO A 53 0.72 -11.22 -16.37
N GLU A 54 1.89 -11.75 -16.01
CA GLU A 54 2.08 -12.73 -14.94
C GLU A 54 1.85 -12.11 -13.56
N ASP A 55 2.37 -10.91 -13.31
CA ASP A 55 2.16 -10.21 -12.03
C ASP A 55 0.68 -9.83 -11.85
N ILE A 56 0.00 -9.40 -12.93
CA ILE A 56 -1.43 -9.11 -12.92
C ILE A 56 -2.24 -10.38 -12.62
N GLN A 57 -1.87 -11.49 -13.27
CA GLN A 57 -2.53 -12.77 -13.05
C GLN A 57 -2.32 -13.28 -11.61
N TYR A 58 -1.11 -13.14 -11.06
CA TYR A 58 -0.82 -13.49 -9.67
C TYR A 58 -1.73 -12.73 -8.68
N ILE A 59 -1.93 -11.43 -8.89
CA ILE A 59 -2.78 -10.60 -8.03
C ILE A 59 -4.25 -11.02 -8.13
N ARG A 60 -4.77 -11.25 -9.35
CA ARG A 60 -6.14 -11.75 -9.55
C ARG A 60 -6.37 -13.09 -8.87
N GLU A 61 -5.42 -14.01 -9.01
CA GLU A 61 -5.48 -15.29 -8.31
C GLU A 61 -5.36 -15.14 -6.80
N ALA A 62 -4.59 -14.17 -6.31
CA ALA A 62 -4.49 -13.90 -4.88
C ALA A 62 -5.83 -13.45 -4.29
N ALA A 63 -6.59 -12.58 -4.95
CA ALA A 63 -7.92 -12.16 -4.50
C ALA A 63 -8.87 -13.36 -4.34
N ILE A 64 -8.83 -14.30 -5.29
CA ILE A 64 -9.62 -15.54 -5.21
C ILE A 64 -9.10 -16.47 -4.11
N ARG A 65 -7.78 -16.70 -4.02
CA ARG A 65 -7.16 -17.55 -2.97
C ARG A 65 -7.44 -17.03 -1.57
N ASN A 66 -7.48 -15.72 -1.39
CA ASN A 66 -7.77 -15.04 -0.14
C ASN A 66 -9.27 -14.98 0.17
N LYS A 67 -10.13 -15.43 -0.74
CA LYS A 67 -11.60 -15.34 -0.66
C LYS A 67 -12.11 -13.89 -0.58
N GLU A 68 -11.33 -12.96 -1.10
CA GLU A 68 -11.78 -11.58 -1.34
C GLU A 68 -12.76 -11.59 -2.52
N GLU A 69 -12.49 -12.39 -3.54
CA GLU A 69 -13.34 -12.51 -4.73
C GLU A 69 -13.78 -13.96 -5.00
N ALA A 70 -14.90 -14.12 -5.70
CA ALA A 70 -15.40 -15.40 -6.21
C ALA A 70 -15.50 -15.38 -7.74
N LYS A 71 -15.17 -16.51 -8.38
CA LYS A 71 -15.29 -16.67 -9.84
C LYS A 71 -16.76 -16.68 -10.28
N LEU A 72 -17.02 -16.08 -11.44
CA LEU A 72 -18.30 -16.14 -12.13
C LEU A 72 -18.26 -17.12 -13.32
N ALA A 73 -19.40 -17.31 -13.98
CA ALA A 73 -19.52 -18.22 -15.12
C ALA A 73 -18.75 -17.74 -16.37
N ILE A 74 -18.47 -16.45 -16.47
CA ILE A 74 -17.67 -15.87 -17.57
C ILE A 74 -16.20 -15.92 -17.15
N GLU A 75 -15.36 -16.49 -18.00
CA GLU A 75 -13.92 -16.59 -17.74
C GLU A 75 -13.30 -15.20 -17.51
N GLY A 76 -12.44 -15.10 -16.49
CA GLY A 76 -11.84 -13.84 -16.06
C GLY A 76 -12.75 -12.89 -15.27
N HIS A 77 -14.04 -13.19 -15.11
CA HIS A 77 -14.95 -12.37 -14.31
C HIS A 77 -15.03 -12.87 -12.87
N THR A 78 -15.04 -11.93 -11.93
CA THR A 78 -15.21 -12.19 -10.50
C THR A 78 -16.27 -11.29 -9.88
N VAL A 79 -16.69 -11.63 -8.66
CA VAL A 79 -17.56 -10.81 -7.82
C VAL A 79 -16.92 -10.61 -6.45
N HIS A 80 -17.05 -9.40 -5.91
CA HIS A 80 -16.71 -9.02 -4.54
C HIS A 80 -17.97 -8.47 -3.88
N PHE A 81 -18.12 -8.72 -2.58
CA PHE A 81 -19.14 -8.08 -1.76
C PHE A 81 -18.44 -7.33 -0.64
N ASP A 82 -18.55 -6.01 -0.65
CA ASP A 82 -17.97 -5.17 0.39
C ASP A 82 -18.62 -5.45 1.76
N GLY A 83 -17.90 -5.11 2.83
CA GLY A 83 -18.46 -5.17 4.18
C GLY A 83 -19.66 -4.25 4.34
N TYR A 84 -20.62 -4.60 5.19
CA TYR A 84 -21.83 -3.80 5.43
C TYR A 84 -21.54 -2.33 5.78
N TYR A 85 -20.42 -2.07 6.45
CA TYR A 85 -19.98 -0.73 6.88
C TYR A 85 -19.02 -0.04 5.88
N ASP A 86 -18.77 -0.62 4.70
CA ASP A 86 -17.77 -0.16 3.74
C ASP A 86 -18.33 -0.10 2.30
N GLN A 87 -19.51 0.50 2.15
CA GLN A 87 -20.27 0.49 0.88
C GLN A 87 -20.09 1.75 0.03
N ALA A 88 -19.47 2.80 0.59
CA ALA A 88 -19.35 4.09 -0.07
C ALA A 88 -18.17 4.89 0.50
N ARG A 89 -17.78 5.95 -0.21
CA ARG A 89 -16.76 6.88 0.27
C ARG A 89 -17.17 7.48 1.62
N ASP A 90 -16.32 7.27 2.62
CA ASP A 90 -16.43 7.92 3.93
C ASP A 90 -15.89 9.36 3.88
N LYS A 91 -16.81 10.32 3.69
CA LYS A 91 -16.47 11.75 3.69
C LYS A 91 -16.09 12.26 5.08
N GLU A 92 -16.64 11.71 6.14
CA GLU A 92 -16.39 12.16 7.52
C GLU A 92 -14.95 11.85 7.96
N ASN A 93 -14.41 10.71 7.53
CA ASN A 93 -13.03 10.33 7.80
C ASN A 93 -12.04 10.74 6.68
N THR A 94 -12.51 11.36 5.59
CA THR A 94 -11.63 11.96 4.58
C THR A 94 -11.22 13.37 5.02
N LYS A 95 -9.93 13.58 5.34
CA LYS A 95 -9.41 14.85 5.87
C LYS A 95 -8.26 15.40 5.04
N TYR A 96 -8.19 16.72 4.91
CA TYR A 96 -7.02 17.43 4.41
C TYR A 96 -6.10 17.79 5.57
N LEU A 97 -4.86 17.29 5.53
CA LEU A 97 -3.85 17.60 6.54
C LEU A 97 -3.18 18.94 6.22
N VAL A 98 -3.49 19.96 7.00
CA VAL A 98 -3.03 21.34 6.76
C VAL A 98 -2.09 21.81 7.87
N PRO A 99 -1.11 22.69 7.57
CA PRO A 99 -0.30 23.32 8.60
C PRO A 99 -1.18 24.09 9.61
N LYS A 100 -0.72 24.19 10.85
CA LYS A 100 -1.39 24.97 11.89
C LYS A 100 -1.69 26.39 11.41
N GLY A 101 -2.95 26.82 11.57
CA GLY A 101 -3.43 28.15 11.20
C GLY A 101 -3.92 28.28 9.75
N VAL A 102 -3.80 27.24 8.91
CA VAL A 102 -4.41 27.21 7.57
C VAL A 102 -5.87 26.75 7.69
N ASN A 103 -6.79 27.52 7.11
CA ASN A 103 -8.22 27.20 7.04
C ASN A 103 -8.66 27.21 5.57
N LEU A 104 -9.24 26.10 5.11
CA LEU A 104 -9.71 25.93 3.72
C LEU A 104 -11.21 26.19 3.55
N GLY A 105 -11.89 26.68 4.60
CA GLY A 105 -13.33 26.91 4.64
C GLY A 105 -14.08 25.79 5.38
N ALA A 106 -15.31 26.08 5.81
CA ALA A 106 -16.13 25.18 6.62
C ALA A 106 -16.56 23.91 5.88
N GLU A 107 -16.61 23.95 4.54
CA GLU A 107 -17.01 22.83 3.70
C GLU A 107 -15.89 21.79 3.49
N ILE A 108 -14.65 22.10 3.90
CA ILE A 108 -13.49 21.23 3.72
C ILE A 108 -13.07 20.67 5.08
N ASN A 109 -13.22 19.36 5.23
CA ASN A 109 -12.80 18.64 6.42
C ASN A 109 -11.26 18.69 6.53
N THR A 110 -10.74 19.42 7.51
CA THR A 110 -9.31 19.62 7.72
C THR A 110 -8.88 19.13 9.10
N MET A 111 -7.59 18.81 9.23
CA MET A 111 -6.94 18.41 10.48
C MET A 111 -5.52 18.96 10.50
N ASP A 112 -4.99 19.21 11.69
CA ASP A 112 -3.58 19.57 11.84
C ASP A 112 -2.67 18.48 11.25
N ARG A 113 -1.70 18.91 10.45
CA ARG A 113 -0.83 17.99 9.72
C ARG A 113 0.00 17.09 10.62
N GLU A 114 0.54 17.60 11.72
CA GLU A 114 1.39 16.81 12.60
C GLU A 114 0.56 15.78 13.38
N GLU A 115 -0.63 16.20 13.83
CA GLU A 115 -1.61 15.31 14.47
C GLU A 115 -2.03 14.18 13.53
N GLY A 116 -2.45 14.49 12.31
CA GLY A 116 -2.90 13.47 11.35
C GLY A 116 -1.79 12.54 10.88
N ILE A 117 -0.55 13.05 10.75
CA ILE A 117 0.62 12.21 10.46
C ILE A 117 0.88 11.27 11.64
N LYS A 118 0.79 11.75 12.88
CA LYS A 118 0.98 10.89 14.06
C LYS A 118 -0.09 9.79 14.11
N GLU A 119 -1.36 10.16 13.99
CA GLU A 119 -2.50 9.25 13.99
C GLU A 119 -2.34 8.14 12.94
N ILE A 120 -2.07 8.49 11.68
CA ILE A 120 -1.96 7.49 10.62
C ILE A 120 -0.75 6.58 10.80
N ASN A 121 0.38 7.07 11.32
CA ASN A 121 1.54 6.21 11.58
C ASN A 121 1.28 5.25 12.76
N ASP A 122 0.49 5.67 13.74
CA ASP A 122 0.07 4.79 14.85
C ASP A 122 -0.86 3.68 14.34
N ILE A 123 -1.84 4.01 13.49
CA ILE A 123 -2.75 3.04 12.85
C ILE A 123 -1.97 2.05 11.96
N LEU A 124 -1.02 2.53 11.16
CA LEU A 124 -0.26 1.70 10.22
C LEU A 124 0.68 0.71 10.91
N LYS A 125 1.01 0.91 12.19
CA LYS A 125 1.96 0.06 12.91
C LYS A 125 1.46 -1.39 12.97
N ASN A 126 2.19 -2.30 12.31
CA ASN A 126 1.88 -3.72 12.20
C ASN A 126 0.52 -4.05 11.54
N ILE A 127 -0.12 -3.10 10.84
CA ILE A 127 -1.46 -3.32 10.26
C ILE A 127 -1.50 -4.45 9.23
N MET A 128 -0.34 -4.82 8.66
CA MET A 128 -0.20 -5.90 7.67
C MET A 128 0.38 -7.18 8.26
N ALA A 129 0.44 -7.35 9.59
CA ALA A 129 0.92 -8.60 10.18
C ALA A 129 0.15 -9.82 9.62
N GLY A 130 0.88 -10.80 9.09
CA GLY A 130 0.30 -11.98 8.43
C GLY A 130 -0.23 -11.75 7.01
N ARG A 131 -0.17 -10.53 6.48
CA ARG A 131 -0.67 -10.15 5.15
C ARG A 131 0.47 -9.92 4.16
N GLU A 132 0.12 -9.93 2.87
CA GLU A 132 1.02 -9.58 1.77
C GLU A 132 0.87 -8.10 1.41
N LEU A 133 2.00 -7.40 1.27
CA LEU A 133 2.07 -6.03 0.80
C LEU A 133 2.38 -6.03 -0.70
N TYR A 134 1.50 -5.44 -1.49
CA TYR A 134 1.71 -5.18 -2.91
C TYR A 134 2.27 -3.77 -3.13
N VAL A 135 3.38 -3.65 -3.86
CA VAL A 135 3.95 -2.37 -4.28
C VAL A 135 3.72 -2.21 -5.78
N LYS A 136 2.90 -1.22 -6.15
CA LYS A 136 2.55 -0.90 -7.54
C LYS A 136 3.11 0.48 -7.92
N PHE A 137 3.41 0.67 -9.20
CA PHE A 137 3.94 1.92 -9.75
C PHE A 137 2.99 2.42 -10.83
N PHE A 138 2.54 3.67 -10.71
CA PHE A 138 1.59 4.26 -11.65
C PHE A 138 2.15 5.54 -12.25
N CYS A 139 1.86 5.78 -13.52
CA CYS A 139 2.01 7.07 -14.17
C CYS A 139 0.62 7.61 -14.47
N LEU A 140 0.35 8.86 -14.09
CA LEU A 140 -0.87 9.57 -14.46
C LEU A 140 -0.54 10.35 -15.73
N GLY A 141 -1.27 10.05 -16.81
CA GLY A 141 -1.05 10.65 -18.15
C GLY A 141 -1.31 12.14 -18.20
#